data_AF-A0A1I7JZ37-F1
#
_entry.id   AF-A0A1I7JZ37-F1
#
_cell.length_a   1.000
_cell.length_b   1.000
_cell.length_c   1.000
_cell.angle_alpha   90.00
_cell.angle_beta   90.00
_cell.angle_gamma   90.00
#
_symmetry.space_group_name_H-M   'P 1'
#
loop_
_entity.id
_entity.type
_entity.pdbx_description
1 polymer ?
#
loop_
_entity_poly.entity_id
_entity_poly.type
_entity_poly.pdbx_seq_one_letter_code
_entity_poly.pdbx_strand_id
1 'polypeptide(L)' 'MENKIEELTQILRDSTNIVFFGGAGVSTESNIPDFRSASGLWNEKLKINLTPEQLVSH' A
#
# COMPACT_ATOMS: atom_id res chain seq x y z
N MET A 1 -7.16 -0.33 -17.35
CA MET A 1 -6.23 0.45 -16.51
C MET A 1 -6.30 1.91 -16.89
N GLU A 2 -6.22 2.24 -18.18
CA GLU A 2 -6.32 3.60 -18.75
C GLU A 2 -7.51 4.42 -18.19
N ASN A 3 -8.73 3.89 -18.23
CA ASN A 3 -9.91 4.60 -17.72
C ASN A 3 -9.80 5.03 -16.23
N LYS A 4 -9.14 4.24 -15.37
CA LYS A 4 -8.98 4.58 -13.94
C LYS A 4 -7.93 5.68 -13.72
N ILE A 5 -6.91 5.72 -14.57
CA ILE A 5 -5.87 6.75 -14.52
C ILE A 5 -6.44 8.08 -15.00
N GLU A 6 -7.27 8.06 -16.05
CA GLU A 6 -7.97 9.24 -16.56
C GLU A 6 -8.94 9.81 -15.50
N GLU A 7 -9.73 8.94 -14.85
CA GLU A 7 -10.63 9.33 -13.77
C GLU A 7 -9.87 9.98 -12.60
N LEU A 8 -8.79 9.35 -12.12
CA LEU A 8 -7.94 9.93 -11.08
C LEU A 8 -7.35 11.28 -11.52
N THR A 9 -6.89 11.37 -12.77
CA THR A 9 -6.33 12.61 -13.33
C THR A 9 -7.35 13.74 -13.30
N GLN A 10 -8.62 13.45 -13.61
CA GLN A 10 -9.68 14.44 -13.56
C GLN A 10 -9.97 14.89 -12.12
N ILE A 11 -10.05 13.95 -11.17
CA ILE A 11 -10.22 14.24 -9.74
C ILE A 11 -9.09 15.15 -9.23
N LEU A 12 -7.84 14.90 -9.63
CA LEU A 12 -6.69 15.72 -9.24
C LEU A 12 -6.76 17.14 -9.83
N ARG A 13 -7.21 17.28 -11.08
CA ARG A 13 -7.36 18.59 -11.75
C ARG A 13 -8.45 19.45 -11.13
N ASP A 14 -9.56 18.83 -10.73
CA ASP A 14 -10.73 19.54 -10.22
C ASP A 14 -10.62 19.85 -8.72
N SER A 15 -9.67 19.25 -8.00
CA SER A 15 -9.49 19.41 -6.57
C SER A 15 -8.55 20.57 -6.21
N THR A 16 -8.98 21.46 -5.33
CA THR A 16 -8.17 22.58 -4.82
C THR A 16 -7.40 22.27 -3.55
N ASN A 17 -7.84 21.24 -2.79
CA ASN A 17 -7.20 20.80 -1.55
C ASN A 17 -7.14 19.28 -1.55
N ILE A 18 -5.95 18.71 -1.69
CA ILE A 18 -5.75 17.27 -1.86
C ILE A 18 -5.00 16.71 -0.65
N VAL A 19 -5.50 15.62 -0.08
CA VAL A 19 -4.86 14.87 0.99
C VAL A 19 -4.67 13.42 0.53
N PHE A 20 -3.43 12.93 0.60
CA PHE A 20 -3.11 11.53 0.34
C PHE A 20 -2.84 10.80 1.64
N PHE A 21 -3.38 9.60 1.78
CA PHE A 21 -3.08 8.69 2.87
C PHE A 21 -2.11 7.62 2.36
N GLY A 22 -0.82 7.79 2.68
CA GLY A 22 0.22 6.82 2.39
C GLY A 22 0.45 5.86 3.56
N GLY A 23 0.86 4.62 3.24
CA GLY A 23 1.37 3.66 4.21
C GLY A 23 2.77 3.19 3.81
N ALA A 24 3.36 2.26 4.57
CA ALA A 24 4.73 1.76 4.31
C ALA A 24 4.95 1.20 2.89
N GLY A 25 3.89 0.74 2.22
CA GLY A 25 3.94 0.27 0.83
C GLY A 25 4.43 1.31 -0.18
N VAL A 26 4.34 2.62 0.10
CA VAL A 26 4.87 3.64 -0.83
C VAL A 26 6.40 3.72 -0.81
N SER A 27 7.06 3.05 0.13
CA SER A 27 8.51 3.08 0.33
C SER A 27 9.21 1.77 -0.04
N THR A 28 8.48 0.73 -0.45
CA THR A 28 9.05 -0.58 -0.81
C THR A 28 9.99 -0.50 -2.01
N GLU A 29 9.66 0.34 -2.99
CA GLU A 29 10.50 0.60 -4.19
C GLU A 29 11.80 1.34 -3.85
N SER A 30 11.92 1.89 -2.63
CA SER A 30 13.15 2.47 -2.09
C SER A 30 13.91 1.50 -1.17
N ASN A 31 13.60 0.20 -1.26
CA ASN A 31 14.15 -0.88 -0.44
C ASN A 31 13.81 -0.77 1.07
N ILE A 32 12.76 -0.02 1.43
CA ILE A 32 12.26 0.02 2.81
C ILE A 32 11.12 -0.99 2.90
N PRO A 33 11.27 -2.11 3.62
CA PRO A 33 10.26 -3.15 3.65
C PRO A 33 8.97 -2.63 4.29
N ASP A 34 7.84 -3.03 3.74
CA ASP A 34 6.57 -2.83 4.41
C ASP A 34 6.39 -3.84 5.55
N PHE A 35 5.25 -3.73 6.23
CA PHE A 35 4.96 -4.56 7.37
C PHE A 35 4.32 -5.90 6.99
N ARG A 36 3.33 -5.86 6.07
CA ARG A 36 2.31 -6.92 5.92
C ARG A 36 2.36 -7.66 4.59
N SER A 37 3.20 -7.27 3.63
CA SER A 37 3.32 -8.03 2.38
C SER A 37 3.97 -9.39 2.60
N ALA A 38 3.95 -10.24 1.57
CA ALA A 38 4.59 -11.54 1.60
C ALA A 38 6.09 -11.46 1.92
N SER A 39 6.76 -10.35 1.58
CA SER A 39 8.16 -10.08 1.96
C SER A 39 8.28 -9.00 3.05
N GLY A 40 7.18 -8.66 3.72
CA GLY A 40 7.14 -7.65 4.76
C GLY A 40 7.69 -8.15 6.09
N LEU A 41 8.04 -7.21 6.97
CA LEU A 41 8.73 -7.45 8.24
C LEU A 41 8.01 -8.47 9.14
N TRP A 42 6.68 -8.55 9.12
CA TRP A 42 5.94 -9.52 9.93
C TRP A 42 6.06 -10.94 9.38
N ASN A 43 6.09 -11.13 8.05
CA ASN A 43 6.31 -12.46 7.47
C ASN A 43 7.79 -12.88 7.66
N GLU A 44 8.73 -11.96 7.44
CA GLU A 44 10.17 -12.24 7.58
C GLU A 44 10.56 -12.67 9.01
N LYS A 45 10.05 -11.97 10.03
CA LYS A 45 10.33 -12.30 11.44
C LYS A 45 9.70 -13.61 11.88
N LEU A 46 8.57 -13.99 11.30
CA LEU A 46 7.81 -15.15 11.75
C LEU A 46 8.20 -16.42 10.97
N LYS A 47 8.78 -16.32 9.76
CA LYS A 47 8.99 -17.46 8.83
C LYS A 47 7.70 -18.24 8.53
N ILE A 48 6.55 -17.58 8.58
CA ILE A 48 5.24 -18.19 8.42
C ILE A 48 4.50 -17.42 7.34
N ASN A 49 4.17 -18.10 6.25
CA ASN A 49 3.28 -17.57 5.22
C ASN A 49 1.86 -17.42 5.80
N LEU A 50 1.60 -16.29 6.45
CA LEU A 50 0.27 -15.89 6.93
C LEU A 50 -0.39 -15.01 5.89
N THR A 51 -1.68 -15.22 5.67
CA THR A 51 -2.44 -14.35 4.75
C THR A 51 -2.70 -13.00 5.41
N PRO A 52 -2.83 -11.90 4.64
CA PRO A 52 -3.07 -10.57 5.19
C PRO A 52 -4.26 -10.52 6.17
N GLU A 53 -5.32 -11.28 5.92
CA GLU A 53 -6.52 -11.34 6.76
C GLU A 53 -6.22 -11.84 8.19
N GLN A 54 -5.27 -12.78 8.33
CA GLN A 54 -4.84 -13.31 9.62
C GLN A 54 -4.05 -12.28 10.43
N LEU A 55 -3.40 -11.32 9.78
CA LEU A 55 -2.64 -10.25 10.43
C LEU A 55 -3.52 -9.11 10.97
N VAL A 56 -4.75 -8.95 10.47
CA VAL A 56 -5.67 -7.87 10.87
C VAL A 56 -6.82 -8.36 11.76
N SER A 57 -6.90 -9.66 12.04
CA SER A 57 -7.93 -10.25 12.91
C SER A 57 -7.51 -10.19 14.38
N HIS A 58 -7.42 -8.98 14.95
CA HIS A 58 -7.51 -8.71 16.40
C HIS A 58 -7.92 -7.26 16.66
#